data_AF-B1GW05-F1
#
_entry.id   AF-B1GW05-F1
#
_cell.length_a   1.000
_cell.length_b   1.000
_cell.length_c   1.000
_cell.angle_alpha   90.00
_cell.angle_beta   90.00
_cell.angle_gamma   90.00
#
_symmetry.space_group_name_H-M   'P 1'
#
loop_
_entity.id
_entity.type
_entity.pdbx_description
1 polymer ?
#
loop_
_entity_poly.entity_id
_entity_poly.type
_entity_poly.pdbx_seq_one_letter_code
_entity_poly.pdbx_strand_id
1 'polypeptide(L)'
;ITNLRVQLLKRQSCPCQRNHLNAEPQHFTHYAIYDFIVKGSCFCNGHADQCIPIDGFRPVKAPGAFHVVHGKCICKHNTAGTHCQHCAPLYNDRPWEAADGKTGSPNECRTCKCNGHADACHFDINVWEASGNRSGGVCNDCQHNTEGQHCQRCKPGFYWDLRRPFSAPDACKSCSCHPVGSAVLPFSSVTFCDPS
;
A
#
# COMPACT_ATOMS: atom_id res chain seq x y z
N ILE A 1 6.27 16.81 -5.75
CA ILE A 1 5.77 18.15 -5.40
C ILE A 1 4.24 18.13 -5.36
N THR A 2 3.61 18.92 -4.50
CA THR A 2 2.13 19.04 -4.44
C THR A 2 1.65 20.43 -4.87
N ASN A 3 2.50 21.45 -4.76
CA ASN A 3 2.22 22.83 -5.13
C ASN A 3 3.41 23.41 -5.88
N LEU A 4 3.15 24.26 -6.88
CA LEU A 4 4.14 25.04 -7.61
C LEU A 4 3.67 26.49 -7.64
N ARG A 5 4.54 27.43 -7.23
CA ARG A 5 4.22 28.85 -7.17
C ARG A 5 5.30 29.66 -7.86
N VAL A 6 4.90 30.52 -8.79
CA VAL A 6 5.78 31.51 -9.44
C VAL A 6 5.43 32.90 -8.92
N GLN A 7 6.42 33.63 -8.44
CA GLN A 7 6.25 34.98 -7.89
C GLN A 7 7.03 35.98 -8.75
N LEU A 8 6.31 36.84 -9.46
CA LEU A 8 6.89 37.86 -10.34
C LEU A 8 7.14 39.15 -9.56
N LEU A 9 8.40 39.52 -9.37
CA LEU A 9 8.79 40.60 -8.46
C LEU A 9 8.93 41.96 -9.15
N LYS A 10 9.41 41.99 -10.39
CA LYS A 10 9.68 43.23 -11.13
C LYS A 10 9.39 43.04 -12.62
N ARG A 11 8.78 44.07 -13.22
CA ARG A 11 8.52 44.17 -14.66
C ARG A 11 9.72 44.77 -15.38
N GLN A 12 9.86 44.44 -16.66
CA GLN A 12 10.85 45.04 -17.55
C GLN A 12 10.14 45.69 -18.75
N SER A 13 10.38 46.99 -18.93
CA SER A 13 9.88 47.73 -20.09
C SER A 13 10.72 47.43 -21.33
N CYS A 14 10.09 47.47 -22.52
CA CYS A 14 10.81 47.33 -23.78
C CYS A 14 11.65 48.60 -24.07
N PRO A 15 12.97 48.49 -24.32
CA PRO A 15 13.86 49.64 -24.52
C PRO A 15 13.88 50.16 -25.99
N CYS A 16 12.87 49.86 -26.80
CA CYS A 16 12.85 50.25 -28.22
C CYS A 16 12.71 51.78 -28.43
N GLN A 17 13.40 52.32 -29.45
CA GLN A 17 13.29 53.74 -29.82
C GLN A 17 12.01 54.00 -30.62
N ARG A 18 11.19 54.94 -30.12
CA ARG A 18 9.84 55.26 -30.62
C ARG A 18 9.81 56.31 -31.75
N ASN A 19 10.68 56.21 -32.76
CA ASN A 19 10.79 57.25 -33.80
C ASN A 19 9.56 57.39 -34.72
N HIS A 20 8.53 56.53 -34.61
CA HIS A 20 7.34 56.53 -35.50
C HIS A 20 5.98 56.43 -34.77
N LEU A 21 5.90 56.60 -33.46
CA LEU A 21 4.63 56.48 -32.72
C LEU A 21 4.00 57.87 -32.48
N ASN A 22 2.90 58.17 -33.18
CA ASN A 22 2.15 59.44 -33.03
C ASN A 22 1.35 59.55 -31.71
N ALA A 23 1.38 58.52 -30.85
CA ALA A 23 0.69 58.52 -29.56
C ALA A 23 1.54 57.82 -28.48
N GLU A 24 1.56 58.40 -27.27
CA GLU A 24 2.14 57.77 -26.09
C GLU A 24 1.43 56.43 -25.82
N PRO A 25 2.14 55.30 -25.77
CA PRO A 25 1.57 54.00 -25.53
C PRO A 25 1.05 53.92 -24.08
N GLN A 26 -0.28 54.00 -23.89
CA GLN A 26 -0.85 54.14 -22.55
C GLN A 26 -1.01 52.85 -21.72
N HIS A 27 -1.00 51.61 -22.24
CA HIS A 27 -1.41 50.43 -21.45
C HIS A 27 -0.50 49.17 -21.61
N PHE A 28 0.81 49.28 -21.35
CA PHE A 28 1.79 48.17 -21.51
C PHE A 28 2.30 47.60 -20.18
N THR A 29 1.69 48.02 -19.08
CA THR A 29 2.18 47.80 -17.72
C THR A 29 1.58 46.55 -17.07
N HIS A 30 1.57 45.42 -17.78
CA HIS A 30 1.04 44.16 -17.28
C HIS A 30 2.04 43.01 -17.44
N TYR A 31 1.85 41.94 -16.67
CA TYR A 31 2.51 40.65 -16.96
C TYR A 31 1.67 39.90 -17.98
N ALA A 32 2.31 39.23 -18.92
CA ALA A 32 1.67 38.31 -19.86
C ALA A 32 2.51 37.04 -19.96
N ILE A 33 1.87 35.88 -19.81
CA ILE A 33 2.48 34.57 -19.94
C ILE A 33 1.67 33.81 -20.99
N TYR A 34 2.33 33.42 -22.08
CA TYR A 34 1.69 32.64 -23.13
C TYR A 34 1.44 31.20 -22.69
N ASP A 35 2.49 30.53 -22.20
CA ASP A 35 2.43 29.13 -21.80
C ASP A 35 2.97 28.93 -20.39
N PHE A 36 2.32 28.05 -19.63
CA PHE A 36 2.77 27.61 -18.31
C PHE A 36 2.90 26.08 -18.29
N ILE A 37 3.97 25.57 -18.92
CA ILE A 37 4.18 24.13 -19.09
C ILE A 37 4.90 23.56 -17.86
N VAL A 38 4.23 22.64 -17.17
CA VAL A 38 4.81 21.89 -16.04
C VAL A 38 5.00 20.44 -16.45
N LYS A 39 6.25 20.04 -16.69
CA LYS A 39 6.59 18.65 -17.00
C LYS A 39 6.72 17.84 -15.70
N GLY A 40 6.18 16.63 -15.71
CA GLY A 40 6.26 15.71 -14.58
C GLY A 40 5.51 14.41 -14.87
N SER A 41 5.53 13.52 -13.91
CA SER A 41 4.81 12.24 -13.93
C SER A 41 4.17 11.99 -12.58
N CYS A 42 3.27 11.01 -12.52
CA CYS A 42 2.79 10.52 -11.23
C CYS A 42 3.92 9.82 -10.46
N PHE A 43 3.89 9.98 -9.14
CA PHE A 43 4.88 9.40 -8.24
C PHE A 43 4.32 8.11 -7.62
N CYS A 44 4.95 6.97 -7.90
CA CYS A 44 4.48 5.64 -7.49
C CYS A 44 5.57 4.78 -6.82
N ASN A 45 6.64 5.41 -6.32
CA ASN A 45 7.80 4.72 -5.72
C ASN A 45 8.40 3.61 -6.61
N GLY A 46 8.23 3.71 -7.94
CA GLY A 46 8.69 2.70 -8.90
C GLY A 46 7.88 1.39 -8.91
N HIS A 47 6.74 1.31 -8.22
CA HIS A 47 5.85 0.14 -8.22
C HIS A 47 4.62 0.30 -9.12
N ALA A 48 4.57 1.30 -10.01
CA ALA A 48 3.54 1.40 -11.03
C ALA A 48 4.08 2.11 -12.27
N ASP A 49 3.52 1.74 -13.41
CA ASP A 49 3.76 2.32 -14.73
C ASP A 49 2.53 3.04 -15.30
N GLN A 50 1.40 3.02 -14.57
CA GLN A 50 0.14 3.63 -14.97
C GLN A 50 -0.56 4.30 -13.80
N CYS A 51 -1.27 5.39 -14.09
CA CYS A 51 -1.99 6.19 -13.11
C CYS A 51 -3.40 6.52 -13.59
N ILE A 52 -4.34 6.46 -12.65
CA ILE A 52 -5.77 6.71 -12.84
C ILE A 52 -6.20 7.96 -12.09
N PRO A 53 -7.35 8.58 -12.46
CA PRO A 53 -7.89 9.73 -11.76
C PRO A 53 -7.99 9.51 -10.24
N ILE A 54 -7.73 10.56 -9.47
CA ILE A 54 -7.99 10.57 -8.02
C ILE A 54 -9.48 10.81 -7.80
N ASP A 55 -10.06 10.11 -6.82
CA ASP A 55 -11.46 10.25 -6.46
C ASP A 55 -11.78 11.71 -6.06
N GLY A 56 -12.86 12.26 -6.62
CA GLY A 56 -13.25 13.67 -6.40
C GLY A 56 -12.52 14.70 -7.28
N PHE A 57 -11.47 14.33 -8.02
CA PHE A 57 -10.83 15.23 -8.96
C PHE A 57 -11.62 15.30 -10.27
N ARG A 58 -12.12 16.50 -10.60
CA ARG A 58 -12.80 16.78 -11.87
C ARG A 58 -11.90 17.65 -12.74
N PRO A 59 -11.32 17.12 -13.83
CA PRO A 59 -10.47 17.92 -14.70
C PRO A 59 -11.30 19.01 -15.40
N VAL A 60 -10.72 20.21 -15.52
CA VAL A 60 -11.30 21.29 -16.31
C VAL A 60 -11.25 20.88 -17.78
N LYS A 61 -12.40 20.85 -18.45
CA LYS A 61 -12.48 20.62 -19.90
C LYS A 61 -12.13 21.92 -20.62
N ALA A 62 -10.85 22.12 -20.92
CA ALA A 62 -10.37 23.24 -21.73
C ALA A 62 -9.94 22.76 -23.13
N PRO A 63 -10.09 23.59 -24.18
CA PRO A 63 -9.50 23.30 -25.48
C PRO A 63 -7.99 23.07 -25.33
N GLY A 64 -7.48 21.93 -25.78
CA GLY A 64 -6.06 21.56 -25.64
C GLY A 64 -5.72 20.68 -24.43
N ALA A 65 -6.64 20.48 -23.48
CA ALA A 65 -6.43 19.63 -22.29
C ALA A 65 -6.76 18.15 -22.54
N PHE A 66 -6.15 17.55 -23.58
CA PHE A 66 -6.48 16.19 -24.01
C PHE A 66 -5.68 15.09 -23.29
N HIS A 67 -4.51 15.42 -22.72
CA HIS A 67 -3.61 14.46 -22.05
C HIS A 67 -3.33 14.88 -20.60
N VAL A 68 -4.27 14.59 -19.70
CA VAL A 68 -4.14 14.88 -18.27
C VAL A 68 -3.26 13.82 -17.60
N VAL A 69 -2.24 14.25 -16.85
CA VAL A 69 -1.47 13.35 -16.00
C VAL A 69 -2.27 13.09 -14.72
N HIS A 70 -2.69 11.83 -14.52
CA HIS A 70 -3.43 11.43 -13.32
C HIS A 70 -2.50 11.14 -12.14
N GLY A 71 -3.06 11.02 -10.92
CA GLY A 71 -2.27 11.00 -9.68
C GLY A 71 -2.39 9.75 -8.78
N LYS A 72 -3.35 8.85 -9.02
CA LYS A 72 -3.52 7.61 -8.25
C LYS A 72 -2.87 6.46 -8.99
N CYS A 73 -1.88 5.82 -8.38
CA CYS A 73 -1.13 4.74 -9.02
C CYS A 73 -1.95 3.45 -9.13
N ILE A 74 -1.78 2.72 -10.24
CA ILE A 74 -2.18 1.31 -10.34
C ILE A 74 -1.01 0.46 -9.82
N CYS A 75 -0.99 0.22 -8.52
CA CYS A 75 0.15 -0.42 -7.86
C CYS A 75 0.37 -1.88 -8.30
N LYS A 76 1.64 -2.24 -8.46
CA LYS A 76 2.19 -3.58 -8.72
C LYS A 76 3.08 -4.00 -7.54
N HIS A 77 3.85 -5.08 -7.68
CA HIS A 77 4.84 -5.51 -6.69
C HIS A 77 4.25 -5.73 -5.28
N ASN A 78 2.96 -6.12 -5.22
CA ASN A 78 2.17 -6.30 -4.00
C ASN A 78 2.14 -5.06 -3.08
N THR A 79 2.25 -3.87 -3.67
CA THR A 79 2.12 -2.60 -2.96
C THR A 79 0.70 -2.05 -3.03
N ALA A 80 0.38 -1.11 -2.15
CA ALA A 80 -0.91 -0.47 -2.01
C ALA A 80 -0.75 1.00 -1.58
N GLY A 81 -1.86 1.74 -1.62
CA GLY A 81 -1.91 3.17 -1.37
C GLY A 81 -1.90 4.00 -2.65
N THR A 82 -2.13 5.31 -2.53
CA THR A 82 -2.23 6.24 -3.67
C THR A 82 -0.95 6.36 -4.48
N HIS A 83 0.20 6.15 -3.82
CA HIS A 83 1.55 6.24 -4.37
C HIS A 83 2.34 4.94 -4.17
N CYS A 84 1.67 3.82 -3.91
CA CYS A 84 2.31 2.53 -3.65
C CYS A 84 3.28 2.55 -2.45
N GLN A 85 2.95 3.36 -1.44
CA GLN A 85 3.82 3.66 -0.29
C GLN A 85 3.73 2.64 0.86
N HIS A 86 2.85 1.66 0.76
CA HIS A 86 2.69 0.58 1.74
C HIS A 86 2.53 -0.76 1.04
N CYS A 87 2.72 -1.86 1.76
CA CYS A 87 2.42 -3.20 1.24
C CYS A 87 0.90 -3.47 1.24
N ALA A 88 0.46 -4.34 0.34
CA ALA A 88 -0.89 -4.87 0.35
C ALA A 88 -1.18 -5.64 1.67
N PRO A 89 -2.44 -5.77 2.11
CA PRO A 89 -2.78 -6.25 3.45
C PRO A 89 -2.12 -7.58 3.88
N LEU A 90 -1.97 -8.55 2.97
CA LEU A 90 -1.36 -9.86 3.27
C LEU A 90 0.15 -9.92 2.97
N TYR A 91 0.80 -8.80 2.65
CA TYR A 91 2.17 -8.76 2.12
C TYR A 91 3.17 -8.05 3.04
N ASN A 92 2.93 -8.09 4.36
CA ASN A 92 3.75 -7.43 5.37
C ASN A 92 4.80 -8.36 6.01
N ASP A 93 5.35 -9.33 5.26
CA ASP A 93 6.33 -10.28 5.80
C ASP A 93 7.77 -9.74 5.84
N ARG A 94 8.01 -8.62 5.16
CA ARG A 94 9.24 -7.83 5.22
C ARG A 94 8.89 -6.33 5.20
N PRO A 95 9.81 -5.44 5.63
CA PRO A 95 9.60 -4.00 5.53
C PRO A 95 9.36 -3.56 4.09
N TRP A 96 8.50 -2.56 3.90
CA TRP A 96 8.31 -1.92 2.60
C TRP A 96 9.56 -1.16 2.17
N GLU A 97 9.86 -1.16 0.88
CA GLU A 97 10.94 -0.38 0.27
C GLU A 97 10.51 0.04 -1.15
N ALA A 98 10.87 1.25 -1.56
CA ALA A 98 10.66 1.71 -2.94
C ALA A 98 11.47 0.87 -3.92
N ALA A 99 11.00 0.72 -5.16
CA ALA A 99 11.80 0.10 -6.21
C ALA A 99 13.03 0.96 -6.54
N ASP A 100 14.17 0.32 -6.77
CA ASP A 100 15.42 0.98 -7.08
C ASP A 100 15.57 1.17 -8.59
N GLY A 101 15.37 2.40 -9.06
CA GLY A 101 15.51 2.74 -10.47
C GLY A 101 16.95 2.66 -11.01
N LYS A 102 17.98 2.60 -10.16
CA LYS A 102 19.38 2.46 -10.60
C LYS A 102 19.76 1.01 -10.87
N THR A 103 19.35 0.11 -9.99
CA THR A 103 19.64 -1.33 -10.11
C THR A 103 18.55 -2.08 -10.87
N GLY A 104 17.35 -1.51 -10.97
CA GLY A 104 16.17 -2.19 -11.48
C GLY A 104 15.54 -3.15 -10.46
N SER A 105 16.00 -3.15 -9.20
CA SER A 105 15.42 -4.01 -8.16
C SER A 105 13.96 -3.59 -7.87
N PRO A 106 12.97 -4.50 -8.01
CA PRO A 106 11.57 -4.15 -7.83
C PRO A 106 11.19 -3.94 -6.35
N ASN A 107 11.99 -4.46 -5.42
CA ASN A 107 11.77 -4.37 -3.97
C ASN A 107 10.33 -4.70 -3.54
N GLU A 108 9.75 -5.76 -4.12
CA GLU A 108 8.34 -6.11 -3.95
C GLU A 108 7.97 -6.53 -2.53
N CYS A 109 6.74 -6.25 -2.11
CA CYS A 109 6.25 -6.72 -0.81
C CYS A 109 6.10 -8.25 -0.82
N ARG A 110 6.37 -8.88 0.34
CA ARG A 110 6.39 -10.34 0.47
C ARG A 110 5.20 -10.84 1.27
N THR A 111 4.52 -11.86 0.74
CA THR A 111 3.35 -12.46 1.38
C THR A 111 3.66 -13.04 2.75
N CYS A 112 2.77 -12.82 3.71
CA CYS A 112 2.76 -13.51 4.99
C CYS A 112 2.30 -14.96 4.80
N LYS A 113 2.79 -15.85 5.67
CA LYS A 113 2.36 -17.26 5.71
C LYS A 113 1.26 -17.42 6.73
N CYS A 114 0.00 -17.32 6.28
CA CYS A 114 -1.18 -17.47 7.15
C CYS A 114 -1.96 -18.77 6.91
N ASN A 115 -1.37 -19.71 6.18
CA ASN A 115 -1.97 -21.00 5.81
C ASN A 115 -3.37 -20.90 5.15
N GLY A 116 -3.74 -19.75 4.61
CA GLY A 116 -5.08 -19.54 4.03
C GLY A 116 -6.17 -19.22 5.06
N HIS A 117 -5.81 -18.90 6.31
CA HIS A 117 -6.75 -18.53 7.38
C HIS A 117 -6.70 -17.06 7.77
N ALA A 118 -6.02 -16.21 7.01
CA ALA A 118 -6.09 -14.76 7.17
C ALA A 118 -5.92 -14.06 5.82
N ASP A 119 -6.56 -12.91 5.67
CA ASP A 119 -6.53 -12.02 4.50
C ASP A 119 -5.64 -10.77 4.74
N ALA A 120 -5.20 -10.56 5.97
CA ALA A 120 -4.28 -9.49 6.34
C ALA A 120 -3.23 -9.97 7.36
N CYS A 121 -2.09 -9.28 7.38
CA CYS A 121 -1.04 -9.43 8.37
C CYS A 121 -0.37 -8.09 8.62
N HIS A 122 0.35 -7.96 9.74
CA HIS A 122 1.22 -6.82 10.01
C HIS A 122 2.68 -7.28 10.14
N PHE A 123 3.60 -6.33 9.97
CA PHE A 123 5.02 -6.55 10.19
C PHE A 123 5.35 -6.30 11.66
N ASP A 124 6.11 -7.22 12.27
CA ASP A 124 6.66 -7.08 13.63
C ASP A 124 8.19 -7.16 13.57
N ILE A 125 8.84 -6.13 14.12
CA ILE A 125 10.31 -6.01 14.10
C ILE A 125 10.99 -7.07 14.98
N ASN A 126 10.40 -7.43 16.11
CA ASN A 126 10.98 -8.43 17.02
C ASN A 126 10.96 -9.80 16.36
N VAL A 127 9.86 -10.13 15.67
CA VAL A 127 9.76 -11.36 14.87
C VAL A 127 10.79 -11.36 13.74
N TRP A 128 10.93 -10.23 13.04
CA TRP A 128 11.91 -10.07 11.95
C TRP A 128 13.34 -10.32 12.43
N GLU A 129 13.74 -9.68 13.52
CA GLU A 129 15.07 -9.85 14.12
C GLU A 129 15.29 -11.29 14.63
N ALA A 130 14.29 -11.85 15.32
CA ALA A 130 14.34 -13.24 15.81
C ALA A 130 14.47 -14.26 14.67
N SER A 131 13.96 -13.97 13.47
CA SER A 131 14.12 -14.80 12.27
C SER A 131 15.50 -14.67 11.60
N GLY A 132 16.34 -13.75 12.06
CA GLY A 132 17.60 -13.36 11.42
C GLY A 132 17.37 -12.50 10.19
N ASN A 133 16.47 -11.51 10.27
CA ASN A 133 16.09 -10.61 9.18
C ASN A 133 15.55 -11.34 7.95
N ARG A 134 14.75 -12.38 8.17
CA ARG A 134 14.23 -13.24 7.10
C ARG A 134 12.72 -13.23 6.96
N SER A 135 11.94 -13.04 8.02
CA SER A 135 10.47 -13.04 8.01
C SER A 135 9.95 -12.38 9.29
N GLY A 136 9.02 -11.44 9.15
CA GLY A 136 8.47 -10.63 10.25
C GLY A 136 6.96 -10.54 10.25
N GLY A 137 6.28 -11.29 9.38
CA GLY A 137 4.84 -11.25 9.25
C GLY A 137 4.11 -11.93 10.42
N VAL A 138 3.07 -11.27 10.91
CA VAL A 138 2.14 -11.81 11.91
C VAL A 138 0.72 -11.68 11.36
N CYS A 139 0.03 -12.80 11.23
CA CYS A 139 -1.32 -12.85 10.68
C CYS A 139 -2.32 -12.18 11.61
N ASN A 140 -3.24 -11.40 11.02
CA ASN A 140 -4.33 -10.77 11.75
C ASN A 140 -5.57 -11.67 11.69
N ASP A 141 -6.36 -11.68 12.77
CA ASP A 141 -7.70 -12.28 12.79
C ASP A 141 -7.79 -13.68 12.17
N CYS A 142 -7.00 -14.63 12.70
CA CYS A 142 -7.02 -16.01 12.24
C CYS A 142 -8.45 -16.60 12.21
N GLN A 143 -8.88 -16.96 11.01
CA GLN A 143 -10.17 -17.54 10.66
C GLN A 143 -10.18 -19.06 10.87
N HIS A 144 -11.31 -19.71 10.58
CA HIS A 144 -11.40 -21.17 10.50
C HIS A 144 -10.99 -21.89 11.81
N ASN A 145 -11.22 -21.25 12.97
CA ASN A 145 -10.83 -21.73 14.29
C ASN A 145 -9.33 -22.02 14.46
N THR A 146 -8.49 -21.29 13.71
CA THR A 146 -7.04 -21.36 13.83
C THR A 146 -6.47 -20.25 14.71
N GLU A 147 -5.27 -20.44 15.22
CA GLU A 147 -4.53 -19.47 16.01
C GLU A 147 -3.02 -19.60 15.81
N GLY A 148 -2.27 -18.69 16.43
CA GLY A 148 -0.82 -18.58 16.29
C GLY A 148 -0.42 -17.55 15.25
N GLN A 149 0.86 -17.18 15.25
CA GLN A 149 1.42 -16.14 14.38
C GLN A 149 1.13 -16.35 12.88
N HIS A 150 1.11 -17.61 12.45
CA HIS A 150 0.88 -18.03 11.07
C HIS A 150 -0.46 -18.73 10.89
N CYS A 151 -1.36 -18.58 11.88
CA CYS A 151 -2.60 -19.34 11.98
C CYS A 151 -2.38 -20.86 11.86
N GLN A 152 -1.25 -21.37 12.37
CA GLN A 152 -0.73 -22.71 12.06
C GLN A 152 -1.21 -23.83 12.98
N ARG A 153 -2.09 -23.54 13.92
CA ARG A 153 -2.66 -24.52 14.86
C ARG A 153 -4.13 -24.22 15.11
N CYS A 154 -4.89 -25.20 15.58
CA CYS A 154 -6.27 -25.00 15.98
C CYS A 154 -6.36 -24.32 17.35
N LYS A 155 -7.40 -23.51 17.53
CA LYS A 155 -7.77 -22.92 18.82
C LYS A 155 -8.09 -24.00 19.85
N PRO A 156 -7.97 -23.70 21.15
CA PRO A 156 -8.46 -24.58 22.21
C PRO A 156 -9.93 -24.96 21.99
N GLY A 157 -10.28 -26.24 22.22
CA GLY A 157 -11.60 -26.78 21.88
C GLY A 157 -11.77 -27.20 20.41
N PHE A 158 -10.71 -27.12 19.59
CA PHE A 158 -10.63 -27.66 18.24
C PHE A 158 -9.36 -28.51 18.06
N TYR A 159 -9.40 -29.46 17.14
CA TYR A 159 -8.25 -30.26 16.72
C TYR A 159 -8.16 -30.32 15.20
N TRP A 160 -6.97 -30.59 14.67
CA TRP A 160 -6.78 -30.73 13.23
C TRP A 160 -7.35 -32.07 12.74
N ASP A 161 -8.34 -32.01 11.85
CA ASP A 161 -8.82 -33.17 11.10
C ASP A 161 -7.78 -33.54 10.02
N LEU A 162 -6.97 -34.56 10.31
CA LEU A 162 -5.90 -35.05 9.43
C LEU A 162 -6.38 -35.54 8.05
N ARG A 163 -7.69 -35.70 7.86
CA ARG A 163 -8.28 -36.03 6.55
C ARG A 163 -8.34 -34.82 5.62
N ARG A 164 -8.13 -33.60 6.13
CA ARG A 164 -8.13 -32.34 5.40
C ARG A 164 -6.72 -31.72 5.40
N PRO A 165 -6.31 -31.07 4.30
CA PRO A 165 -5.13 -30.22 4.35
C PRO A 165 -5.37 -29.09 5.34
N PHE A 166 -4.33 -28.66 6.05
CA PHE A 166 -4.49 -27.66 7.11
C PHE A 166 -5.06 -26.33 6.58
N SER A 167 -4.77 -25.97 5.33
CA SER A 167 -5.29 -24.75 4.70
C SER A 167 -6.80 -24.76 4.39
N ALA A 168 -7.48 -25.90 4.58
CA ALA A 168 -8.91 -25.98 4.34
C ALA A 168 -9.69 -25.19 5.41
N PRO A 169 -10.81 -24.53 5.05
CA PRO A 169 -11.67 -23.84 6.01
C PRO A 169 -12.21 -24.74 7.14
N ASP A 170 -12.35 -26.05 6.88
CA ASP A 170 -12.83 -27.07 7.81
C ASP A 170 -11.70 -27.92 8.42
N ALA A 171 -10.44 -27.47 8.36
CA ALA A 171 -9.31 -28.20 8.93
C ALA A 171 -9.38 -28.35 10.45
N CYS A 172 -9.89 -27.34 11.16
CA CYS A 172 -10.05 -27.39 12.62
C CYS A 172 -11.46 -27.83 13.00
N LYS A 173 -11.58 -29.07 13.49
CA LYS A 173 -12.84 -29.67 13.91
C LYS A 173 -13.05 -29.50 15.42
N SER A 174 -14.29 -29.15 15.80
CA SER A 174 -14.64 -28.96 17.20
C SER A 174 -14.57 -30.28 17.96
N CYS A 175 -14.14 -30.21 19.21
CA CYS A 175 -14.09 -31.35 20.11
C CYS A 175 -15.48 -31.68 20.65
N SER A 176 -15.71 -32.97 20.89
CA SER A 176 -16.94 -33.46 21.52
C SER A 176 -16.63 -34.08 22.89
N CYS A 177 -15.89 -33.32 23.71
CA CYS A 177 -15.50 -33.73 25.05
C CYS A 177 -16.73 -33.87 25.96
N HIS A 178 -16.89 -35.00 26.66
CA HIS A 178 -17.98 -35.19 27.62
C HIS A 178 -17.78 -34.26 28.83
N PRO A 179 -18.77 -33.45 29.24
CA PRO A 179 -18.57 -32.40 30.26
C PRO A 179 -18.21 -32.94 31.64
N VAL A 180 -18.59 -34.18 31.96
CA VAL A 180 -18.28 -34.85 33.23
C VAL A 180 -17.12 -35.85 33.09
N GLY A 181 -16.93 -36.40 31.90
CA GLY A 181 -16.03 -37.54 31.66
C GLY A 181 -14.63 -37.11 31.22
N SER A 182 -14.48 -35.89 30.74
CA SER A 182 -13.21 -35.36 30.26
C SER A 182 -12.41 -34.80 31.43
N ALA A 183 -11.16 -35.24 31.58
CA ALA A 183 -10.27 -34.71 32.60
C ALA A 183 -9.92 -33.24 32.30
N VAL A 184 -9.93 -32.40 33.33
CA VAL A 184 -9.39 -31.04 33.27
C VAL A 184 -7.99 -31.05 33.88
N LEU A 185 -6.98 -30.73 33.08
CA LEU A 185 -5.60 -30.70 33.57
C LEU A 185 -5.40 -29.47 34.49
N PRO A 186 -5.05 -29.65 35.78
CA PRO A 186 -5.05 -28.58 36.78
C PRO A 186 -3.96 -27.51 36.60
N PHE A 187 -3.02 -27.70 35.65
CA PHE A 187 -1.86 -26.82 35.45
C PHE A 187 -1.80 -26.16 34.07
N SER A 188 -2.81 -26.32 33.21
CA SER A 188 -2.89 -25.64 31.91
C SER A 188 -4.14 -24.79 31.86
N SER A 189 -4.00 -23.50 31.52
CA SER A 189 -5.13 -22.63 31.18
C SER A 189 -5.77 -22.98 29.83
N VAL A 190 -5.19 -23.95 29.11
CA VAL A 190 -5.58 -24.36 27.76
C VAL A 190 -5.93 -25.85 27.75
N THR A 191 -7.18 -26.16 27.44
CA THR A 191 -7.65 -27.54 27.24
C THR A 191 -7.45 -27.93 25.78
N PHE A 192 -6.46 -28.78 25.54
CA PHE A 192 -6.26 -29.40 24.23
C PHE A 192 -7.06 -30.69 24.18
N CYS A 193 -7.64 -30.95 23.01
CA CYS A 193 -8.32 -32.21 22.77
C CYS A 193 -7.31 -33.17 22.17
N ASP A 194 -7.13 -34.30 22.83
CA ASP A 194 -6.43 -35.43 22.23
C ASP A 194 -7.47 -36.27 21.48
N PRO A 195 -7.38 -36.39 20.15
CA PRO A 195 -8.28 -37.23 19.37
C PRO A 195 -7.93 -38.73 19.44
N SER A 196 -6.91 -39.15 20.21
CA SER A 196 -6.55 -40.55 20.41
C SER A 196 -7.43 -41.32 21.40
#